data_AF-A0A852TVS8-F1
#
_entry.id   AF-A0A852TVS8-F1
#
_cell.length_a   1.000
_cell.length_b   1.000
_cell.length_c   1.000
_cell.angle_alpha   90.00
_cell.angle_beta   90.00
_cell.angle_gamma   90.00
#
_symmetry.space_group_name_H-M   'P 1'
#
loop_
_entity.id
_entity.type
_entity.pdbx_description
1 polymer ?
#
loop_
_entity_poly.entity_id
_entity_poly.type
_entity_poly.pdbx_seq_one_letter_code
_entity_poly.pdbx_strand_id
1 'polypeptide(L)' 'MIDELVFRKSSYSGQAPNCVEVAGLPSGAAVRDSKHPVLGHLAFPVTEWDAFLTAARSGLL' A
#
# COMPACT_ATOMS: atom_id res chain seq x y z
N MET A 1 12.98 12.34 -13.58
CA MET A 1 11.78 12.87 -12.89
C MET A 1 11.43 11.85 -11.84
N ILE A 2 11.39 12.25 -10.59
CA ILE A 2 10.92 11.35 -9.52
C ILE A 2 9.40 11.34 -9.68
N ASP A 3 8.83 10.23 -10.15
CA ASP A 3 7.40 10.00 -10.06
C ASP A 3 7.03 10.16 -8.58
N GLU A 4 6.35 11.26 -8.25
CA GLU A 4 5.97 11.54 -6.88
C GLU A 4 4.87 10.56 -6.48
N LEU A 5 5.23 9.58 -5.64
CA LEU A 5 4.30 8.57 -5.17
C LEU A 5 3.25 9.21 -4.26
N VAL A 6 2.01 9.23 -4.73
CA VAL A 6 0.87 9.74 -3.98
C VAL A 6 0.34 8.65 -3.04
N PHE A 7 0.84 8.65 -1.81
CA PHE A 7 0.39 7.73 -0.76
C PHE A 7 -0.96 8.15 -0.17
N ARG A 8 -1.86 7.18 0.01
CA ARG A 8 -3.14 7.38 0.68
C ARG A 8 -3.36 6.37 1.81
N LYS A 9 -3.99 6.83 2.89
CA LYS A 9 -4.52 5.98 3.97
C LYS A 9 -5.92 5.48 3.59
N SER A 10 -6.33 4.37 4.20
CA SER A 10 -7.72 3.92 4.13
C SER A 10 -8.64 4.89 4.87
N SER A 11 -9.86 5.10 4.37
CA SER A 11 -10.90 5.83 5.14
C SER A 11 -11.34 5.09 6.40
N TYR A 12 -11.04 3.78 6.49
CA TYR A 12 -11.27 2.96 7.67
C TYR A 12 -10.14 3.07 8.71
N SER A 13 -9.06 3.80 8.40
CA SER A 13 -7.99 4.08 9.36
C SER A 13 -8.48 5.10 10.39
N GLY A 14 -8.74 4.64 11.62
CA GLY A 14 -9.02 5.50 12.77
C GLY A 14 -7.74 6.05 13.42
N GLN A 15 -7.85 6.54 14.66
CA GLN A 15 -6.72 7.01 15.49
C GLN A 15 -5.78 5.87 15.95
N ALA A 16 -6.08 4.62 15.57
CA ALA A 16 -5.36 3.44 16.03
C ALA A 16 -3.98 3.28 15.34
N PRO A 17 -2.99 2.70 16.03
CA PRO A 17 -1.58 2.83 15.66
C PRO A 17 -1.08 1.82 14.60
N ASN A 18 -1.93 1.19 13.78
CA ASN A 18 -1.49 0.14 12.84
C ASN A 18 -1.80 0.49 11.38
N CYS A 19 -1.58 1.75 10.99
CA CYS A 19 -1.95 2.23 9.66
C CYS A 19 -0.83 1.96 8.63
N VAL A 20 -1.19 1.34 7.52
CA VAL A 20 -0.37 1.27 6.30
C VAL A 20 -0.89 2.29 5.28
N GLU A 21 0.01 2.80 4.45
CA GLU A 21 -0.31 3.67 3.31
C GLU A 21 0.02 2.97 2.00
N VAL A 22 -0.78 3.23 0.97
CA VAL A 22 -0.57 2.65 -0.37
C VAL A 22 -0.51 3.76 -1.42
N ALA A 23 0.42 3.65 -2.36
CA ALA A 23 0.47 4.46 -3.58
C ALA A 23 0.38 3.56 -4.82
N GLY A 24 -0.26 4.06 -5.89
CA GLY A 24 -0.27 3.38 -7.18
C GLY A 24 1.04 3.60 -7.93
N LEU A 25 1.51 2.57 -8.63
CA LEU A 25 2.64 2.61 -9.55
C LEU A 25 2.17 2.14 -10.92
N PRO A 26 2.77 2.61 -12.04
CA PRO A 26 2.53 2.01 -13.35
C PRO A 26 2.82 0.50 -13.39
N SER A 27 3.75 0.04 -12.55
CA SER A 27 4.17 -1.36 -12.43
C SER A 27 3.50 -2.14 -11.28
N GLY A 28 2.59 -1.53 -10.51
CA GLY A 28 1.91 -2.19 -9.39
C GLY A 28 1.57 -1.24 -8.24
N ALA A 29 2.05 -1.54 -7.03
CA ALA A 29 1.74 -0.73 -5.84
C ALA A 29 2.94 -0.58 -4.91
N ALA A 30 3.01 0.57 -4.23
CA ALA A 30 3.94 0.81 -3.14
C ALA A 30 3.18 0.81 -1.81
N VAL A 31 3.71 0.09 -0.81
CA VAL A 31 3.15 0.04 0.55
C VAL A 31 4.20 0.52 1.55
N ARG A 32 3.80 1.37 2.49
CA ARG A 32 4.69 1.83 3.57
C ARG A 32 4.01 1.89 4.93
N ASP A 33 4.83 1.96 5.97
CA ASP A 33 4.41 2.26 7.33
C ASP A 33 4.06 3.75 7.45
N SER A 34 2.84 4.06 7.90
CA SER A 34 2.40 5.45 8.12
C SER A 34 3.19 6.18 9.20
N LYS A 35 3.75 5.45 10.18
CA LYS A 35 4.53 6.02 11.29
C LYS A 35 5.97 6.33 10.89
N HIS A 36 6.50 5.58 9.93
CA HIS A 36 7.90 5.68 9.54
C HIS A 36 8.04 5.90 8.02
N PRO A 37 7.40 6.95 7.44
CA PRO A 37 7.41 7.17 5.99
C PRO A 37 8.82 7.44 5.44
N VAL A 38 9.74 7.91 6.30
CA VAL A 38 11.14 8.17 5.96
C VAL A 38 11.96 6.90 5.76
N LEU A 39 11.48 5.74 6.23
CA LEU A 39 12.15 4.44 6.03
C LEU A 39 11.90 3.85 4.63
N GLY A 40 11.10 4.53 3.80
CA GLY A 40 10.82 4.13 2.43
C GLY A 40 9.53 3.32 2.29
N HIS A 41 9.46 2.51 1.24
CA HIS A 41 8.29 1.70 0.90
C HIS A 41 8.72 0.37 0.26
N LEU A 42 7.84 -0.61 0.34
CA LEU A 42 7.93 -1.86 -0.40
C LEU A 42 7.15 -1.71 -1.70
N ALA A 43 7.73 -2.09 -2.83
CA ALA A 43 7.06 -2.09 -4.12
C ALA A 43 6.70 -3.53 -4.53
N PHE A 44 5.46 -3.71 -4.96
CA PHE A 44 4.92 -4.99 -5.42
C PHE A 44 4.56 -4.89 -6.91
N PRO A 45 4.94 -5.87 -7.74
CA PRO A 45 4.48 -5.97 -9.12
C PRO A 45 2.96 -6.10 -9.21
N VAL A 46 2.39 -5.65 -10.34
CA VAL A 46 0.94 -5.68 -10.58
C VAL A 46 0.32 -7.07 -10.35
N THR A 47 1.00 -8.14 -10.78
CA THR A 47 0.50 -9.51 -10.64
C THR A 47 0.38 -9.97 -9.19
N GLU A 48 1.35 -9.61 -8.34
CA GLU A 48 1.33 -9.96 -6.92
C GLU A 48 0.33 -9.10 -6.16
N TRP A 49 0.24 -7.82 -6.51
CA TRP A 49 -0.72 -6.91 -5.92
C TRP A 49 -2.17 -7.34 -6.21
N ASP A 50 -2.47 -7.74 -7.44
CA ASP A 50 -3.78 -8.26 -7.83
C ASP A 50 -4.12 -9.58 -7.11
N ALA A 51 -3.15 -10.49 -6.99
CA ALA A 51 -3.31 -11.73 -6.24
C ALA A 51 -3.61 -11.46 -4.75
N PHE A 52 -2.86 -10.54 -4.13
CA PHE A 52 -3.08 -10.12 -2.75
C PHE A 52 -4.49 -9.53 -2.55
N LEU A 53 -4.90 -8.61 -3.42
CA LEU A 53 -6.23 -7.99 -3.34
C LEU A 53 -7.35 -9.01 -3.54
N THR A 54 -7.16 -9.98 -4.44
CA THR A 54 -8.12 -11.07 -4.66
C THR A 54 -8.27 -11.91 -3.41
N ALA A 55 -7.17 -12.38 -2.82
CA ALA A 55 -7.18 -13.18 -1.60
C ALA A 55 -7.82 -12.42 -0.41
N ALA A 56 -7.47 -11.14 -0.23
CA ALA A 56 -8.01 -10.29 0.83
C ALA A 56 -9.54 -10.11 0.70
N ARG A 57 -10.05 -9.86 -0.50
CA ARG A 57 -11.49 -9.67 -0.75
C ARG A 57 -12.29 -10.96 -0.57
N SER A 58 -11.68 -12.10 -0.87
CA SER A 58 -12.27 -13.43 -0.70
C SER A 58 -12.19 -13.98 0.72
N GLY A 59 -11.52 -13.28 1.65
CA GLY A 59 -11.34 -13.75 3.03
C GLY A 59 -10.39 -14.94 3.16
N LEU A 60 -9.41 -15.04 2.25
CA LEU A 60 -8.40 -16.11 2.20
C LEU A 60 -7.08 -15.71 2.90
N LEU A 61 -7.06 -14.54 3.54
CA LEU A 61 -5.95 -13.98 4.32
C LEU A 61 -6.38 -13.74 5.76
#